data_AF-A0A3M9Y372-F1
#
_entry.id   AF-A0A3M9Y372-F1
#
_cell.length_a   1.000
_cell.length_b   1.000
_cell.length_c   1.000
_cell.angle_alpha   90.00
_cell.angle_beta   90.00
_cell.angle_gamma   90.00
#
_symmetry.space_group_name_H-M   'P 1'
#
loop_
_entity.id
_entity.type
_entity.pdbx_description
1 polymer ?
#
loop_
_entity_poly.entity_id
_entity_poly.type
_entity_poly.pdbx_seq_one_letter_code
_entity_poly.pdbx_strand_id
1 'polypeptide(L)'
;MHYVYSTLAVALMLAGGALADLHNVAVCVTNRKSAPIGGTGWSVSYNWAKNYEILPEATRCACNLYRQRNTGNKQWDKCPDCTFDGLGCNSAGWHIGGDEMNYYCSKKCGAQGSEAN
;
A
#
# COMPACT_ATOMS: atom_id res chain seq x y z
N MET A 1 -57.76 -10.23 -10.70
CA MET A 1 -56.80 -10.62 -11.74
C MET A 1 -55.41 -10.28 -11.22
N HIS A 2 -54.61 -11.30 -10.91
CA HIS A 2 -53.26 -11.15 -10.34
C HIS A 2 -52.27 -10.78 -11.45
N TYR A 3 -51.46 -9.75 -11.22
CA TYR A 3 -50.22 -9.56 -11.96
C TYR A 3 -49.06 -9.65 -10.97
N VAL A 4 -48.46 -10.83 -10.89
CA VAL A 4 -47.21 -11.07 -10.17
C VAL A 4 -46.09 -10.81 -11.17
N TYR A 5 -45.59 -9.58 -11.25
CA TYR A 5 -44.38 -9.29 -12.01
C TYR A 5 -43.18 -9.64 -11.14
N SER A 6 -42.73 -10.89 -11.28
CA SER A 6 -41.42 -11.34 -10.79
C SER A 6 -40.35 -10.76 -11.73
N THR A 7 -39.68 -9.69 -11.30
CA THR A 7 -38.42 -9.27 -11.91
C THR A 7 -37.28 -9.76 -11.03
N LEU A 8 -36.58 -10.78 -11.51
CA LEU A 8 -35.34 -11.28 -10.93
C LEU A 8 -34.33 -10.13 -10.80
N ALA A 9 -34.01 -9.74 -9.57
CA ALA A 9 -32.85 -8.92 -9.29
C ALA A 9 -31.58 -9.79 -9.46
N VAL A 10 -30.96 -9.72 -10.64
CA VAL A 10 -29.63 -10.29 -10.85
C VAL A 10 -28.61 -9.35 -10.19
N ALA A 11 -28.31 -9.60 -8.92
CA ALA A 11 -27.17 -8.98 -8.24
C ALA A 11 -25.88 -9.67 -8.70
N LEU A 12 -25.27 -9.17 -9.77
CA LEU A 12 -23.94 -9.58 -10.22
C LEU A 12 -22.91 -9.01 -9.24
N MET A 13 -22.65 -9.68 -8.12
CA MET A 13 -21.50 -9.37 -7.27
C MET A 13 -20.23 -9.82 -8.01
N LEU A 14 -19.62 -8.91 -8.76
CA LEU A 14 -18.22 -9.04 -9.15
C LEU A 14 -17.38 -8.97 -7.87
N ALA A 15 -17.11 -10.11 -7.26
CA ALA A 15 -16.04 -10.23 -6.27
C ALA A 15 -14.70 -10.11 -7.01
N GLY A 16 -14.33 -8.87 -7.36
CA GLY A 16 -12.97 -8.54 -7.75
C GLY A 16 -12.05 -8.80 -6.56
N GLY A 17 -11.35 -9.92 -6.58
CA GLY A 17 -10.28 -10.20 -5.64
C GLY A 17 -9.09 -9.29 -5.96
N ALA A 18 -9.01 -8.14 -5.29
CA ALA A 18 -7.72 -7.44 -5.21
C ALA A 18 -6.77 -8.34 -4.42
N LEU A 19 -5.73 -8.85 -5.09
CA LEU A 19 -4.55 -9.38 -4.42
C LEU A 19 -3.83 -8.17 -3.84
N ALA A 20 -3.85 -8.02 -2.52
CA ALA A 20 -3.06 -7.00 -1.87
C ALA A 20 -1.62 -7.51 -1.74
N ASP A 21 -0.68 -6.68 -2.18
CA ASP A 21 0.72 -6.79 -1.77
C ASP A 21 0.78 -6.38 -0.30
N LEU A 22 0.88 -7.38 0.58
CA LEU A 22 0.92 -7.22 2.02
C LEU A 22 2.35 -7.09 2.49
N HIS A 23 2.57 -6.21 3.46
CA HIS A 23 3.88 -5.82 3.95
C HIS A 23 3.87 -5.75 5.47
N ASN A 24 5.02 -6.01 6.08
CA ASN A 24 5.21 -5.84 7.52
C ASN A 24 5.88 -4.51 7.86
N VAL A 25 6.50 -3.83 6.89
CA VAL A 25 7.07 -2.50 7.08
C VAL A 25 6.80 -1.60 5.86
N ALA A 26 6.54 -0.32 6.11
CA ALA A 26 6.51 0.66 5.03
C ALA A 26 7.00 2.05 5.46
N VAL A 27 7.51 2.79 4.48
CA VAL A 27 8.05 4.15 4.63
C VAL A 27 7.53 5.06 3.54
N CYS A 28 7.24 6.31 3.89
CA CYS A 28 7.01 7.36 2.90
C CYS A 28 8.34 7.89 2.38
N VAL A 29 8.43 8.12 1.07
CA VAL A 29 9.68 8.48 0.41
C VAL A 29 9.53 9.64 -0.57
N THR A 30 10.66 10.26 -0.89
CA THR A 30 10.80 11.29 -1.94
C THR A 30 12.07 11.08 -2.75
N ASN A 31 12.30 11.95 -3.74
CA ASN A 31 13.49 11.97 -4.60
C ASN A 31 13.80 10.60 -5.24
N ARG A 32 12.74 9.87 -5.63
CA ARG A 32 12.86 8.55 -6.26
C ARG A 32 13.61 8.63 -7.58
N LYS A 33 14.75 7.94 -7.65
CA LYS A 33 15.57 7.77 -8.85
C LYS A 33 15.83 6.29 -9.08
N SER A 34 15.62 5.83 -10.30
CA SER A 34 15.96 4.48 -10.74
C SER A 34 17.06 4.60 -11.79
N ALA A 35 18.19 3.93 -11.56
CA ALA A 35 19.30 3.92 -12.51
C ALA A 35 19.81 2.48 -12.69
N PRO A 36 20.22 2.12 -13.91
CA PRO A 36 20.91 0.85 -14.12
C PRO A 36 22.25 0.86 -13.38
N ILE A 37 22.56 -0.27 -12.77
CA ILE A 37 23.83 -0.55 -12.08
C ILE A 37 24.44 -1.83 -12.65
N GLY A 38 25.76 -1.96 -12.53
CA GLY A 38 26.51 -3.09 -13.09
C GLY A 38 27.03 -2.83 -14.49
N GLY A 39 27.25 -3.90 -15.26
CA GLY A 39 27.79 -3.85 -16.62
C GLY A 39 26.81 -3.28 -17.66
N THR A 40 27.10 -3.52 -18.94
CA THR A 40 26.16 -3.19 -20.03
C THR A 40 24.87 -4.00 -19.91
N GLY A 41 23.81 -3.64 -20.65
CA GLY A 41 22.51 -4.33 -20.61
C GLY A 41 22.53 -5.83 -20.94
N TRP A 42 23.65 -6.35 -21.43
CA TRP A 42 23.87 -7.78 -21.74
C TRP A 42 24.65 -8.52 -20.64
N SER A 43 25.06 -7.82 -19.58
CA SER A 43 25.82 -8.41 -18.48
C SER A 43 24.89 -9.10 -17.48
N VAL A 44 25.32 -10.25 -16.95
CA VAL A 44 24.67 -10.90 -15.79
C VAL A 44 24.64 -10.02 -14.54
N SER A 45 25.47 -8.98 -14.50
CA SER A 45 25.51 -7.99 -13.42
C SER A 45 24.56 -6.81 -13.64
N TYR A 46 23.89 -6.72 -14.80
CA TYR A 46 22.99 -5.61 -15.10
C TYR A 46 21.75 -5.69 -14.23
N ASN A 47 21.61 -4.71 -13.34
CA ASN A 47 20.51 -4.62 -12.40
C ASN A 47 20.05 -3.16 -12.27
N TRP A 48 19.02 -2.90 -11.48
CA TRP A 48 18.49 -1.56 -11.25
C TRP A 48 18.56 -1.20 -9.77
N ALA A 49 19.18 -0.06 -9.46
CA ALA A 49 19.17 0.48 -8.12
C ALA A 49 18.08 1.55 -8.01
N LYS A 50 17.25 1.42 -6.98
CA LYS A 50 16.35 2.48 -6.55
C LYS A 50 17.05 3.29 -5.45
N ASN A 51 17.12 4.60 -5.64
CA ASN A 51 17.53 5.55 -4.63
C ASN A 51 16.34 6.42 -4.27
N TYR A 52 16.12 6.62 -2.98
CA TYR A 52 15.06 7.46 -2.45
C TYR A 52 15.45 7.97 -1.06
N GLU A 53 14.82 9.05 -0.64
CA GLU A 53 14.95 9.58 0.71
C GLU A 53 13.73 9.17 1.52
N ILE A 54 13.95 8.61 2.72
CA ILE A 54 12.87 8.30 3.66
C ILE A 54 12.47 9.59 4.37
N LEU A 55 11.15 9.82 4.50
CA LEU A 55 10.57 10.95 5.19
C LEU A 55 9.90 10.47 6.49
N PRO A 56 10.57 10.51 7.65
CA PRO A 56 10.02 9.99 8.91
C PRO A 56 8.73 10.69 9.34
N GLU A 57 8.62 12.01 9.16
CA GLU A 57 7.43 12.77 9.52
C GLU A 57 6.22 12.40 8.67
N ALA A 58 6.42 12.27 7.34
CA ALA A 58 5.38 11.80 6.44
C ALA A 58 5.00 10.34 6.75
N THR A 59 5.99 9.51 7.09
CA THR A 59 5.77 8.11 7.49
C THR A 59 4.96 8.01 8.77
N ARG A 60 5.25 8.83 9.79
CA ARG A 60 4.47 8.91 11.02
C ARG A 60 3.03 9.32 10.74
N CYS A 61 2.83 10.35 9.91
CA CYS A 61 1.51 10.78 9.46
C CYS A 61 0.74 9.62 8.81
N ALA A 62 1.35 8.94 7.84
CA ALA A 62 0.72 7.85 7.11
C ALA A 62 0.41 6.67 8.02
N CYS A 63 1.35 6.29 8.89
CA CYS A 63 1.17 5.21 9.87
C CYS A 63 0.01 5.48 10.82
N ASN A 64 -0.11 6.72 11.32
CA ASN A 64 -1.20 7.12 12.19
C ASN A 64 -2.57 7.04 11.50
N LEU A 65 -2.65 7.42 10.22
CA LEU A 65 -3.86 7.30 9.42
C LEU A 65 -4.19 5.84 9.10
N TYR A 66 -3.17 5.04 8.74
CA TYR A 66 -3.33 3.63 8.42
C TYR A 66 -3.78 2.82 9.64
N ARG A 67 -3.24 3.11 10.82
CA ARG A 67 -3.69 2.49 12.08
C ARG A 67 -5.16 2.74 12.39
N GLN A 68 -5.70 3.88 11.95
CA GLN A 68 -7.12 4.23 12.11
C GLN A 68 -8.00 3.69 10.98
N ARG A 69 -7.41 3.04 9.98
CA ARG A 69 -8.13 2.49 8.82
C ARG A 69 -9.09 1.39 9.28
N ASN A 70 -10.32 1.47 8.80
CA ASN A 70 -11.35 0.46 8.96
C ASN A 70 -12.32 0.54 7.77
N THR A 71 -11.95 -0.09 6.66
CA THR A 71 -12.67 0.05 5.37
C THR A 71 -13.38 -1.22 4.92
N GLY A 72 -13.27 -2.29 5.72
CA GLY A 72 -13.77 -3.62 5.36
C GLY A 72 -13.25 -4.69 6.31
N ASN A 73 -13.18 -5.93 5.82
CA ASN A 73 -12.83 -7.12 6.61
C ASN A 73 -11.61 -7.87 6.06
N LYS A 74 -10.94 -7.35 5.03
CA LYS A 74 -9.69 -7.92 4.52
C LYS A 74 -8.53 -7.52 5.45
N GLN A 75 -7.41 -8.24 5.34
CA GLN A 75 -6.24 -8.04 6.20
C GLN A 75 -5.74 -6.59 6.17
N TRP A 76 -5.65 -5.97 4.99
CA TRP A 76 -5.19 -4.59 4.84
C TRP A 76 -6.27 -3.52 5.08
N ASP A 77 -7.52 -3.92 5.35
CA ASP A 77 -8.60 -2.96 5.63
C ASP A 77 -8.51 -2.37 7.04
N LYS A 78 -7.70 -2.98 7.91
CA LYS A 78 -7.46 -2.62 9.31
C LYS A 78 -6.00 -2.87 9.64
N CYS A 79 -5.39 -2.05 10.49
CA CYS A 79 -4.05 -2.32 11.01
C CYS A 79 -3.99 -2.11 12.53
N PRO A 80 -4.55 -3.04 13.32
CA PRO A 80 -4.63 -2.91 14.76
C PRO A 80 -3.25 -2.92 15.46
N ASP A 81 -2.24 -3.45 14.78
CA ASP A 81 -0.86 -3.59 15.25
C ASP A 81 0.12 -2.61 14.58
N CYS A 82 -0.36 -1.68 13.74
CA CYS A 82 0.50 -0.69 13.11
C CYS A 82 1.16 0.22 14.16
N THR A 83 2.49 0.29 14.13
CA THR A 83 3.29 1.12 15.04
C THR A 83 4.42 1.82 14.30
N PHE A 84 4.61 3.11 14.61
CA PHE A 84 5.73 3.88 14.07
C PHE A 84 6.95 3.74 14.99
N ASP A 85 8.10 3.32 14.46
CA ASP A 85 9.32 3.05 15.24
C ASP A 85 10.33 4.20 15.28
N GLY A 86 10.02 5.33 14.64
CA GLY A 86 10.95 6.45 14.44
C GLY A 86 11.39 6.63 12.98
N LEU A 87 11.24 5.60 12.16
CA LEU A 87 11.59 5.60 10.74
C LEU A 87 10.46 5.01 9.88
N GLY A 88 9.99 3.82 10.21
CA GLY A 88 9.00 3.02 9.47
C GLY A 88 7.69 2.81 10.22
N CYS A 89 6.65 2.47 9.47
CA CYS A 89 5.41 1.92 10.00
C CYS A 89 5.49 0.40 9.97
N ASN A 90 5.38 -0.26 11.12
CA ASN A 90 5.53 -1.69 11.28
C ASN A 90 4.19 -2.36 11.61
N SER A 91 3.96 -3.55 11.06
CA SER A 91 2.82 -4.43 11.36
C SER A 91 3.32 -5.88 11.41
N ALA A 92 3.34 -6.46 12.61
CA ALA A 92 3.73 -7.87 12.79
C ALA A 92 2.77 -8.84 12.07
N GLY A 93 1.51 -8.44 11.94
CA GLY A 93 0.44 -9.17 11.27
C GLY A 93 0.31 -8.89 9.78
N TRP A 94 1.29 -8.24 9.13
CA TRP A 94 1.29 -8.00 7.69
C TRP A 94 0.02 -7.30 7.18
N HIS A 95 -0.44 -6.28 7.89
CA HIS A 95 -1.67 -5.55 7.56
C HIS A 95 -1.45 -4.35 6.64
N ILE A 96 -0.22 -4.07 6.20
CA ILE A 96 0.08 -2.91 5.36
C ILE A 96 -0.08 -3.28 3.89
N GLY A 97 -1.06 -2.68 3.21
CA GLY A 97 -1.22 -2.75 1.77
C GLY A 97 -0.35 -1.70 1.07
N GLY A 98 0.39 -2.11 0.05
CA GLY A 98 1.30 -1.22 -0.69
C GLY A 98 0.59 -0.03 -1.35
N ASP A 99 -0.54 -0.28 -2.02
CA ASP A 99 -1.34 0.77 -2.69
C ASP A 99 -1.96 1.74 -1.68
N GLU A 100 -2.53 1.22 -0.59
CA GLU A 100 -3.08 2.02 0.49
C GLU A 100 -2.02 2.89 1.16
N MET A 101 -0.85 2.34 1.47
CA MET A 101 0.23 3.12 2.06
C MET A 101 0.72 4.21 1.10
N ASN A 102 0.83 3.89 -0.19
CA ASN A 102 1.20 4.86 -1.22
C ASN A 102 0.18 6.00 -1.32
N TYR A 103 -1.11 5.69 -1.20
CA TYR A 103 -2.17 6.70 -1.12
C TYR A 103 -1.99 7.62 0.09
N TYR A 104 -1.77 7.09 1.30
CA TYR A 104 -1.58 7.94 2.47
C TYR A 104 -0.32 8.80 2.36
N CYS A 105 0.81 8.21 1.95
CA CYS A 105 2.05 8.95 1.74
C CYS A 105 1.89 10.07 0.71
N SER A 106 1.34 9.78 -0.47
CA SER A 106 1.29 10.73 -1.60
C SER A 106 0.12 11.72 -1.55
N LYS A 107 -1.02 11.32 -1.01
CA LYS A 107 -2.25 12.13 -1.03
C LYS A 107 -2.60 12.75 0.32
N LYS A 108 -2.07 12.24 1.42
CA LYS A 108 -2.41 12.71 2.78
C LYS A 108 -1.24 13.28 3.54
N CYS A 109 -0.02 12.83 3.28
CA CYS A 109 1.16 13.16 4.08
C CYS A 109 2.28 13.86 3.29
N GLY A 110 2.03 14.27 2.05
CA GLY A 110 2.92 15.16 1.28
C GLY A 110 4.21 14.53 0.76
N ALA A 111 4.35 13.20 0.81
CA ALA A 111 5.47 12.49 0.21
C ALA A 111 5.25 12.23 -1.28
N GLN A 112 6.28 11.75 -1.99
CA GLN A 112 6.14 11.36 -3.41
C GLN A 112 5.44 9.99 -3.54
N GLY A 113 5.59 9.10 -2.56
CA GLY A 113 4.98 7.78 -2.52
C GLY A 113 5.47 6.95 -1.33
N SER A 114 5.31 5.63 -1.37
CA SER A 114 5.79 4.71 -0.32
C SER A 114 6.58 3.51 -0.83
N GLU A 115 7.59 3.07 -0.10
CA GLU A 115 8.20 1.74 -0.27
C GLU A 115 7.75 0.85 0.87
N ALA A 116 7.45 -0.42 0.58
CA ALA A 116 6.96 -1.39 1.54
C ALA A 116 7.62 -2.75 1.30
N ASN A 117 7.79 -3.52 2.37
CA ASN A 117 8.42 -4.84 2.38
C ASN A 117 7.72 -5.77 3.37
#